data_AF-A0A699YTZ0-F1
#
_entry.id   AF-A0A699YTZ0-F1
#
_cell.length_a   1.000
_cell.length_b   1.000
_cell.length_c   1.000
_cell.angle_alpha   90.00
_cell.angle_beta   90.00
_cell.angle_gamma   90.00
#
_symmetry.space_group_name_H-M   'P 1'
#
loop_
_entity.id
_entity.type
_entity.pdbx_description
1 polymer ?
#
loop_
_entity_poly.entity_id
_entity_poly.type
_entity_poly.pdbx_seq_one_letter_code
_entity_poly.pdbx_strand_id
1 'polypeptide(L)'
;MGLCLNFQGLGDCLALLPPHLKEQLLSIARRRCLLSDSVLLALADSGLSHLDVSRSHLRISGPALQQALLGMPRLQALDVSGCDGLSAADLVACAAAAPELRLLRIGGSDVCDSVAAQVVPLLLPRVEALLPAPGRLADDWESLADACRCDAVGGS
;
A
#
# COMPACT_ATOMS: atom_id res chain seq x y z
N MET A 1 31.70 23.77 -13.30
CA MET A 1 31.56 23.36 -11.89
C MET A 1 30.60 22.18 -11.85
N GLY A 2 31.11 20.99 -12.17
CA GLY A 2 30.31 19.76 -12.15
C GLY A 2 30.19 19.28 -10.72
N LEU A 3 28.97 19.33 -10.17
CA LEU A 3 28.69 18.69 -8.88
C LEU A 3 28.70 17.19 -9.11
N CYS A 4 29.78 16.54 -8.71
CA CYS A 4 29.79 15.12 -8.41
C CYS A 4 28.83 14.89 -7.24
N LEU A 5 27.54 14.69 -7.55
CA LEU A 5 26.57 14.17 -6.61
C LEU A 5 26.95 12.71 -6.35
N ASN A 6 27.82 12.51 -5.36
CA ASN A 6 28.01 11.19 -4.78
C ASN A 6 26.65 10.67 -4.31
N PHE A 7 26.32 9.42 -4.62
CA PHE A 7 25.04 8.79 -4.26
C PHE A 7 24.72 8.85 -2.75
N GLN A 8 25.74 8.97 -1.88
CA GLN A 8 25.55 9.22 -0.44
C GLN A 8 24.79 10.53 -0.16
N GLY A 9 25.12 11.63 -0.85
CA GLY A 9 24.53 12.94 -0.56
C GLY A 9 23.07 13.05 -0.98
N LEU A 10 22.62 12.23 -1.94
CA LEU A 10 21.23 12.20 -2.35
C LEU A 10 20.34 11.62 -1.23
N GLY A 11 20.79 10.57 -0.55
CA GLY A 11 20.06 10.00 0.60
C GLY A 11 19.86 11.01 1.73
N ASP A 12 20.93 11.73 2.08
CA ASP A 12 20.88 12.77 3.12
C ASP A 12 19.96 13.94 2.74
N CYS A 13 19.96 14.32 1.45
CA CYS A 13 19.06 15.35 0.93
C CYS A 13 17.61 14.89 0.93
N LEU A 14 17.33 13.63 0.60
CA LEU A 14 15.98 13.06 0.65
C LEU A 14 15.46 12.95 2.09
N ALA A 15 16.33 12.66 3.06
CA ALA A 15 15.97 12.60 4.48
C ALA A 15 15.40 13.92 5.01
N LEU A 16 15.88 15.06 4.50
CA LEU A 16 15.43 16.41 4.88
C LEU A 16 14.08 16.82 4.26
N LEU A 17 13.57 16.06 3.28
CA LEU A 17 12.33 16.42 2.61
C LEU A 17 11.12 16.14 3.51
N PRO A 18 10.13 17.05 3.54
CA PRO A 18 8.87 16.80 4.22
C PRO A 18 8.11 15.64 3.54
N PRO A 19 7.23 14.94 4.29
CA PRO A 19 6.52 13.74 3.82
C PRO A 19 5.78 13.91 2.48
N HIS A 20 5.10 15.05 2.30
CA HIS A 20 4.34 15.33 1.07
C HIS A 20 5.23 15.41 -0.18
N LEU A 21 6.49 15.88 -0.05
CA LEU A 21 7.42 15.87 -1.18
C LEU A 21 7.93 14.46 -1.47
N LYS A 22 8.14 13.63 -0.44
CA LYS A 22 8.51 12.22 -0.62
C LYS A 22 7.39 11.44 -1.33
N GLU A 23 6.13 11.68 -0.98
CA GLU A 23 4.95 11.14 -1.68
C GLU A 23 4.93 11.53 -3.17
N GLN A 24 5.17 12.82 -3.47
CA GLN A 24 5.25 13.29 -4.85
C GLN A 24 6.40 12.62 -5.61
N LEU A 25 7.58 12.49 -4.98
CA LEU A 25 8.73 11.84 -5.56
C LEU A 25 8.49 10.34 -5.81
N LEU A 26 7.83 9.63 -4.90
CA LEU A 26 7.39 8.24 -5.10
C LEU A 26 6.48 8.13 -6.32
N SER A 27 5.49 9.02 -6.44
CA SER A 27 4.57 9.04 -7.60
C SER A 27 5.31 9.31 -8.92
N ILE A 28 6.23 10.27 -8.93
CA ILE A 28 7.06 10.58 -10.10
C ILE A 28 7.97 9.40 -10.45
N ALA A 29 8.65 8.83 -9.46
CA ALA A 29 9.54 7.68 -9.64
C ALA A 29 8.78 6.50 -10.25
N ARG A 30 7.57 6.20 -9.75
CA ARG A 30 6.72 5.14 -10.31
C ARG A 30 6.32 5.43 -11.75
N ARG A 31 5.79 6.63 -12.04
CA ARG A 31 5.33 7.01 -13.39
C ARG A 31 6.45 7.06 -14.43
N ARG A 32 7.69 7.29 -13.99
CA ARG A 32 8.88 7.31 -14.84
C ARG A 32 9.60 5.96 -14.90
N CYS A 33 9.04 4.91 -14.29
CA CYS A 33 9.68 3.60 -14.18
C CYS A 33 11.09 3.69 -13.55
N LEU A 34 11.25 4.55 -12.54
CA LEU A 34 12.47 4.75 -11.74
C LEU A 34 12.32 4.22 -10.31
N LEU A 35 11.12 3.78 -9.92
CA LEU A 35 10.88 3.21 -8.60
C LEU A 35 11.60 1.83 -8.50
N SER A 36 12.52 1.73 -7.55
CA SER A 36 13.33 0.56 -7.21
C SER A 36 13.45 0.42 -5.69
N ASP A 37 13.92 -0.71 -5.20
CA ASP A 37 14.16 -0.96 -3.76
C ASP A 37 14.89 0.19 -3.07
N SER A 38 16.00 0.66 -3.66
CA SER A 38 16.80 1.77 -3.12
C SER A 38 16.02 3.08 -3.05
N VAL A 39 15.23 3.40 -4.08
CA VAL A 39 14.42 4.63 -4.13
C VAL A 39 13.26 4.53 -3.12
N LEU A 40 12.60 3.38 -3.02
CA LEU A 40 11.54 3.13 -2.06
C LEU A 40 12.05 3.29 -0.63
N LEU A 41 13.19 2.67 -0.30
CA LEU A 41 13.79 2.76 1.03
C LEU A 41 14.26 4.19 1.36
N ALA A 42 14.80 4.93 0.40
CA ALA A 42 15.24 6.31 0.62
C ALA A 42 14.08 7.30 0.82
N LEU A 43 12.90 6.98 0.28
CA LEU A 43 11.70 7.83 0.35
C LEU A 43 10.68 7.37 1.40
N ALA A 44 10.91 6.23 2.06
CA ALA A 44 10.09 5.75 3.17
C ALA A 44 10.09 6.79 4.30
N ASP A 45 8.90 7.12 4.80
CA ASP A 45 8.75 8.15 5.84
C ASP A 45 7.55 7.87 6.73
N SER A 46 7.71 8.13 8.03
CA SER A 46 6.67 7.91 9.03
C SER A 46 5.40 8.75 8.84
N GLY A 47 5.49 9.83 8.07
CA GLY A 47 4.38 10.70 7.73
C GLY A 47 3.55 10.20 6.54
N LEU A 48 3.98 9.17 5.82
CA LEU A 48 3.23 8.65 4.67
C LEU A 48 2.03 7.85 5.13
N SER A 49 0.89 8.12 4.48
CA SER A 49 -0.37 7.40 4.71
C SER A 49 -0.79 6.55 3.51
N HIS A 50 -0.23 6.82 2.34
CA HIS A 50 -0.54 6.13 1.08
C HIS A 50 0.75 5.76 0.35
N LEU A 51 0.81 4.53 -0.14
CA LEU A 51 1.93 4.03 -0.94
C LEU A 51 1.39 3.35 -2.18
N ASP A 52 1.72 3.90 -3.35
CA ASP A 52 1.44 3.32 -4.65
C ASP A 52 2.76 2.84 -5.26
N VAL A 53 2.95 1.52 -5.28
CA VAL A 53 4.03 0.85 -6.01
C VAL A 53 3.48 0.03 -7.19
N SER A 54 2.23 0.28 -7.60
CA SER A 54 1.57 -0.48 -8.66
C SER A 54 2.38 -0.47 -9.96
N ARG A 55 2.39 -1.62 -10.64
CA ARG A 55 3.08 -1.82 -11.93
C ARG A 55 4.56 -1.45 -11.88
N SER A 56 5.18 -1.56 -10.70
CA SER A 56 6.63 -1.44 -10.56
C SER A 56 7.39 -2.71 -10.99
N HIS A 57 6.65 -3.77 -11.35
CA HIS A 57 7.18 -5.05 -11.83
C HIS A 57 8.30 -5.59 -10.91
N LEU A 58 9.23 -6.40 -11.43
CA LEU A 58 10.34 -7.04 -10.71
C LEU A 58 11.37 -6.07 -10.07
N ARG A 59 11.08 -4.76 -10.01
CA ARG A 59 12.00 -3.75 -9.45
C ARG A 59 11.81 -3.51 -7.96
N ILE A 60 10.67 -3.95 -7.42
CA ILE A 60 10.36 -3.93 -5.99
C ILE A 60 10.32 -5.36 -5.47
N SER A 61 11.26 -5.67 -4.57
CA SER A 61 11.30 -6.96 -3.89
C SER A 61 10.42 -6.96 -2.64
N GLY A 62 9.88 -8.12 -2.29
CA GLY A 62 9.12 -8.31 -1.04
C GLY A 62 9.85 -7.85 0.21
N PRO A 63 11.14 -8.22 0.42
CA PRO A 63 11.91 -7.76 1.57
C PRO A 63 12.11 -6.24 1.63
N ALA A 64 12.38 -5.59 0.48
CA ALA A 64 12.53 -4.13 0.46
C ALA A 64 11.21 -3.41 0.73
N LEU A 65 10.10 -3.92 0.19
CA LEU A 65 8.76 -3.40 0.47
C LEU A 65 8.43 -3.54 1.96
N GLN A 66 8.61 -4.72 2.54
CA GLN A 66 8.41 -4.95 3.96
C GLN A 66 9.25 -4.00 4.82
N GLN A 67 10.52 -3.82 4.48
CA GLN A 67 11.41 -2.92 5.22
C GLN A 67 11.00 -1.45 5.10
N ALA A 68 10.53 -1.02 3.93
CA ALA A 68 10.00 0.32 3.76
C ALA A 68 8.74 0.53 4.62
N LEU A 69 7.84 -0.46 4.68
CA LEU A 69 6.60 -0.39 5.47
C LEU A 69 6.87 -0.26 6.97
N LEU A 70 7.96 -0.85 7.50
CA LEU A 70 8.38 -0.63 8.89
C LEU A 70 8.73 0.84 9.18
N GLY A 71 9.14 1.61 8.17
CA GLY A 71 9.35 3.05 8.25
C GLY A 71 8.08 3.89 8.08
N MET A 72 6.93 3.27 7.77
CA MET A 72 5.65 3.93 7.49
C MET A 72 4.53 3.43 8.44
N PRO A 73 4.65 3.61 9.77
CA PRO A 73 3.71 3.08 10.74
C PRO A 73 2.27 3.61 10.61
N ARG A 74 2.08 4.75 9.92
CA ARG A 74 0.78 5.39 9.65
C ARG A 74 0.20 5.05 8.28
N LEU A 75 0.77 4.07 7.58
CA LEU A 75 0.30 3.70 6.25
C LEU A 75 -1.10 3.07 6.34
N GLN A 76 -2.06 3.67 5.64
CA GLN A 76 -3.46 3.24 5.59
C GLN A 76 -3.84 2.60 4.26
N ALA A 77 -3.14 2.97 3.18
CA ALA A 77 -3.39 2.46 1.84
C ALA A 77 -2.11 1.99 1.15
N LEU A 78 -2.12 0.75 0.65
CA LEU A 78 -1.04 0.15 -0.13
C LEU A 78 -1.59 -0.36 -1.46
N ASP A 79 -1.03 0.11 -2.57
CA ASP A 79 -1.29 -0.42 -3.91
C ASP A 79 -0.06 -1.13 -4.47
N VAL A 80 -0.19 -2.45 -4.63
CA VAL A 80 0.80 -3.36 -5.20
C VAL A 80 0.24 -4.08 -6.44
N SER A 81 -0.81 -3.55 -7.05
CA SER A 81 -1.41 -4.14 -8.25
C SER A 81 -0.41 -4.19 -9.42
N GLY A 82 -0.34 -5.32 -10.12
CA GLY A 82 0.60 -5.56 -11.22
C GLY A 82 2.06 -5.69 -10.78
N CYS A 83 2.32 -6.03 -9.53
CA CYS A 83 3.65 -6.38 -9.02
C CYS A 83 3.87 -7.91 -9.07
N ASP A 84 4.17 -8.43 -10.26
CA ASP A 84 4.30 -9.88 -10.52
C ASP A 84 5.44 -10.58 -9.73
N GLY A 85 6.35 -9.80 -9.13
CA GLY A 85 7.46 -10.31 -8.33
C GLY A 85 7.13 -10.57 -6.86
N LEU A 86 5.93 -10.21 -6.40
CA LEU A 86 5.53 -10.37 -5.00
C LEU A 86 4.78 -11.68 -4.80
N SER A 87 5.26 -12.48 -3.84
CA SER A 87 4.61 -13.72 -3.42
C SER A 87 3.49 -13.48 -2.41
N ALA A 88 2.68 -14.50 -2.15
CA ALA A 88 1.68 -14.46 -1.09
C ALA A 88 2.31 -14.22 0.30
N ALA A 89 3.48 -14.83 0.55
CA ALA A 89 4.22 -14.64 1.79
C ALA A 89 4.71 -13.19 1.96
N ASP A 90 5.18 -12.57 0.87
CA ASP A 90 5.60 -11.16 0.89
C ASP A 90 4.44 -10.25 1.27
N LEU A 91 3.25 -10.47 0.70
CA LEU A 91 2.06 -9.66 0.99
C LEU A 91 1.55 -9.83 2.42
N VAL A 92 1.59 -11.06 2.96
CA VAL A 92 1.27 -11.30 4.37
C VAL A 92 2.26 -10.59 5.30
N ALA A 93 3.56 -10.66 4.99
CA ALA A 93 4.59 -9.97 5.77
C ALA A 93 4.44 -8.43 5.68
N CYS A 94 4.07 -7.91 4.50
CA CYS A 94 3.79 -6.48 4.31
C CYS A 94 2.57 -6.02 5.13
N ALA A 95 1.48 -6.79 5.13
CA ALA A 95 0.31 -6.49 5.96
C ALA A 95 0.65 -6.55 7.47
N ALA A 96 1.58 -7.41 7.87
CA ALA A 96 2.07 -7.45 9.25
C ALA A 96 2.91 -6.21 9.61
N ALA A 97 3.71 -5.69 8.67
CA ALA A 97 4.57 -4.51 8.88
C ALA A 97 3.79 -3.18 8.95
N ALA A 98 2.58 -3.11 8.39
CA ALA A 98 1.73 -1.93 8.38
C ALA A 98 0.48 -2.11 9.29
N PRO A 99 0.54 -1.73 10.58
CA PRO A 99 -0.53 -1.98 11.53
C PRO A 99 -1.80 -1.16 11.26
N GLU A 100 -1.66 0.03 10.67
CA GLU A 100 -2.79 0.91 10.32
C GLU A 100 -3.37 0.66 8.92
N LEU A 101 -2.90 -0.37 8.21
CA LEU A 101 -3.32 -0.66 6.84
C LEU A 101 -4.81 -1.03 6.79
N ARG A 102 -5.60 -0.26 6.03
CA ARG A 102 -7.05 -0.43 5.85
C ARG A 102 -7.40 -0.80 4.41
N LEU A 103 -6.60 -0.36 3.46
CA LEU A 103 -6.82 -0.57 2.04
C LEU A 103 -5.58 -1.22 1.44
N LEU A 104 -5.76 -2.45 0.94
CA LEU A 104 -4.75 -3.17 0.18
C LEU A 104 -5.30 -3.44 -1.22
N ARG A 105 -4.64 -2.90 -2.25
CA ARG A 105 -4.93 -3.20 -3.65
C ARG A 105 -3.90 -4.18 -4.19
N ILE A 106 -4.38 -5.34 -4.61
CA ILE A 106 -3.64 -6.47 -5.17
C ILE A 106 -4.35 -6.95 -6.45
N GLY A 107 -3.66 -7.70 -7.31
CA GLY A 107 -4.18 -8.17 -8.60
C GLY A 107 -3.76 -7.30 -9.79
N GLY A 108 -4.42 -7.44 -10.94
CA GLY A 108 -4.14 -6.65 -12.15
C GLY A 108 -3.16 -7.30 -13.13
N SER A 109 -2.87 -8.58 -12.94
CA SER A 109 -2.18 -9.49 -13.87
C SER A 109 -2.54 -10.93 -13.48
N ASP A 110 -2.39 -11.89 -14.40
CA ASP A 110 -2.68 -13.31 -14.10
C ASP A 110 -1.87 -13.83 -12.89
N VAL A 111 -0.62 -13.37 -12.75
CA VAL A 111 0.26 -13.72 -11.62
C VAL A 111 -0.24 -13.09 -10.34
N CYS A 112 -0.49 -11.78 -10.34
CA CYS A 112 -0.98 -11.08 -9.15
C CYS A 112 -2.37 -11.56 -8.73
N ASP A 113 -3.24 -11.92 -9.66
CA ASP A 113 -4.60 -12.41 -9.38
C ASP A 113 -4.54 -13.80 -8.73
N SER A 114 -3.64 -14.68 -9.19
CA SER A 114 -3.36 -15.96 -8.55
C SER A 114 -2.81 -15.81 -7.12
N VAL A 115 -1.90 -14.85 -6.91
CA VAL A 115 -1.38 -14.52 -5.58
C VAL A 115 -2.47 -13.91 -4.69
N ALA A 116 -3.31 -13.03 -5.24
CA ALA A 116 -4.40 -12.41 -4.51
C ALA A 116 -5.39 -13.44 -4.00
N ALA A 117 -5.75 -14.43 -4.82
CA ALA A 117 -6.62 -15.54 -4.43
C ALA A 117 -6.05 -16.34 -3.24
N GLN A 118 -4.72 -16.47 -3.13
CA GLN A 118 -4.06 -17.14 -2.00
C GLN A 118 -4.00 -16.27 -0.74
N VAL A 119 -3.83 -14.96 -0.91
CA VAL A 119 -3.63 -14.00 0.20
C VAL A 119 -4.92 -13.57 0.85
N VAL A 120 -6.01 -13.41 0.09
CA VAL A 120 -7.29 -12.93 0.62
C VAL A 120 -7.74 -13.76 1.84
N PRO A 121 -7.79 -15.11 1.80
CA PRO A 121 -8.17 -15.91 2.97
C PRO A 121 -7.27 -15.71 4.20
N LEU A 122 -5.99 -15.39 4.00
CA LEU A 122 -5.02 -15.16 5.08
C LEU A 122 -5.18 -13.78 5.72
N LEU A 123 -5.67 -12.80 4.97
CA LEU A 123 -5.88 -11.44 5.45
C LEU A 123 -7.33 -11.18 5.93
N LEU A 124 -8.29 -12.03 5.55
CA LEU A 124 -9.70 -11.91 5.97
C LEU A 124 -9.88 -11.70 7.48
N PRO A 125 -9.23 -12.47 8.39
CA PRO A 125 -9.41 -12.26 9.82
C PRO A 125 -9.01 -10.86 10.30
N ARG A 126 -8.03 -10.21 9.65
CA ARG A 126 -7.67 -8.81 9.96
C ARG A 126 -8.74 -7.84 9.46
N VAL A 127 -9.31 -8.10 8.28
CA VAL A 127 -10.37 -7.26 7.73
C VAL A 127 -11.64 -7.38 8.58
N GLU A 128 -12.02 -8.58 8.98
CA GLU A 128 -13.16 -8.82 9.87
C GLU A 128 -12.99 -8.14 11.24
N ALA A 129 -11.77 -8.13 11.79
CA ALA A 129 -11.48 -7.39 13.03
C ALA A 129 -11.62 -5.86 12.90
N LEU A 130 -11.56 -5.32 11.67
CA LEU A 130 -11.78 -3.90 11.39
C LEU A 130 -13.27 -3.57 11.16
N LEU A 131 -14.10 -4.58 10.83
CA LEU A 131 -15.53 -4.39 10.67
C LEU A 131 -16.20 -4.25 12.04
N PRO A 132 -17.21 -3.39 12.18
CA PRO A 132 -18.07 -3.41 13.37
C PRO A 132 -18.69 -4.82 13.52
N ALA A 133 -18.95 -5.23 14.77
CA ALA A 133 -19.52 -6.54 15.12
C ALA A 133 -20.66 -6.91 14.15
N PRO A 134 -20.81 -8.20 13.77
CA PRO A 134 -21.60 -8.62 12.62
C PRO A 134 -23.09 -8.26 12.79
N GLY A 135 -23.42 -7.02 12.44
CA GLY A 135 -24.75 -6.58 12.12
C GLY A 135 -25.00 -7.01 10.69
N ARG A 136 -25.51 -8.23 10.53
CA ARG A 136 -26.21 -8.76 9.34
C ARG A 136 -25.81 -8.04 8.05
N LEU A 137 -24.59 -8.29 7.56
CA LEU A 137 -24.28 -8.05 6.15
C LEU A 137 -25.36 -8.81 5.39
N ALA A 138 -26.27 -8.09 4.75
CA ALA A 138 -27.29 -8.72 3.95
C ALA A 138 -26.58 -9.59 2.92
N ASP A 139 -26.93 -10.87 2.85
CA ASP A 139 -26.40 -11.82 1.86
C ASP A 139 -26.75 -11.43 0.41
N ASP A 140 -27.40 -10.28 0.25
CA ASP A 140 -27.91 -9.71 -0.98
C ASP A 140 -27.36 -8.28 -1.18
N TRP A 141 -26.59 -8.13 -2.26
CA TRP A 141 -25.99 -6.86 -2.68
C TRP A 141 -27.03 -5.77 -2.97
N GLU A 142 -28.26 -6.16 -3.31
CA GLU A 142 -29.35 -5.21 -3.58
C GLU A 142 -29.83 -4.53 -2.28
N SER A 143 -29.78 -5.26 -1.15
CA SER A 143 -30.21 -4.77 0.16
C SER A 143 -29.20 -3.82 0.82
N LEU A 144 -27.90 -3.95 0.51
CA LEU A 144 -26.86 -3.03 0.99
C LEU A 144 -26.97 -1.62 0.37
N ALA A 145 -27.46 -1.51 -0.87
CA ALA A 145 -27.67 -0.23 -1.53
C ALA A 145 -28.85 0.57 -0.91
N ASP A 146 -29.82 -0.13 -0.33
CA ASP A 146 -30.99 0.47 0.31
C ASP A 146 -30.73 0.85 1.77
N ALA A 147 -29.88 0.11 2.49
CA ALA A 147 -29.45 0.49 3.84
C ALA A 147 -28.77 1.87 3.89
N CYS A 148 -27.98 2.23 2.87
CA CYS A 148 -27.35 3.55 2.78
C CYS A 148 -28.33 4.71 2.49
N ARG A 149 -29.60 4.44 2.13
CA ARG A 149 -30.61 5.49 1.88
C ARG A 149 -31.41 5.85 3.14
N CYS A 150 -31.40 5.00 4.17
CA CYS A 150 -32.24 5.16 5.35
C CYS A 150 -31.63 6.11 6.41
N ASP A 151 -30.30 6.27 6.45
CA ASP A 151 -29.62 7.11 7.45
C ASP A 151 -29.72 8.62 7.19
N ALA A 152 -30.39 9.04 6.11
CA ALA A 152 -30.55 10.44 5.74
C ALA A 152 -31.85 11.10 6.22
N VAL A 153 -32.78 10.37 6.88
CA VAL A 153 -34.05 10.94 7.34
C VAL A 153 -34.39 10.43 8.75
N GLY A 154 -33.91 11.14 9.77
CA GLY A 154 -34.24 10.80 11.16
C GLY A 154 -33.67 11.74 12.21
N GLY A 155 -33.84 13.05 12.03
CA GLY A 155 -33.47 14.05 13.03
C GLY A 155 -34.46 15.21 13.06
N SER A 156 -35.57 15.04 13.78
CA SER A 156 -36.41 16.09 14.39
C SER A 156 -37.32 15.46 15.43
#